data_AF-C1E7V0-F1
#
_entry.id   AF-C1E7V0-F1
#
_cell.length_a   1.000
_cell.length_b   1.000
_cell.length_c   1.000
_cell.angle_alpha   90.00
_cell.angle_beta   90.00
_cell.angle_gamma   90.00
#
_symmetry.space_group_name_H-M   'P 1'
#
loop_
_entity.id
_entity.type
_entity.pdbx_description
1 polymer ?
#
loop_
_entity_poly.entity_id
_entity_poly.type
_entity_poly.pdbx_seq_one_letter_code
_entity_poly.pdbx_strand_id
1 'polypeptide(L)'
;MGTTKDPKLWINTKKLGKKIIPCNDEMLALLACFKKCDFVGTESKCAAERKKLDACLMFQAKQPKKKNTINFHLQRLARAARR
;
A
#
# COMPACT_ATOMS: atom_id res chain seq x y z
N MET A 1 3.53 19.66 -41.08
CA MET A 1 4.63 19.11 -40.24
C MET A 1 4.02 18.24 -39.17
N GLY A 2 4.00 16.92 -39.36
CA GLY A 2 3.45 15.98 -38.39
C GLY A 2 4.37 15.91 -37.17
N THR A 3 3.89 16.26 -35.99
CA THR A 3 4.63 16.06 -34.75
C THR A 3 4.83 14.56 -34.56
N THR A 4 6.02 14.04 -34.84
CA THR A 4 6.40 12.67 -34.46
C THR A 4 6.37 12.59 -32.94
N LYS A 5 5.25 12.11 -32.38
CA LYS A 5 5.14 11.90 -30.94
C LYS A 5 6.15 10.84 -30.55
N ASP A 6 7.17 11.27 -29.83
CA ASP A 6 8.18 10.39 -29.25
C ASP A 6 7.54 9.17 -28.56
N PRO A 7 8.06 7.95 -28.78
CA PRO A 7 7.61 6.80 -28.01
C PRO A 7 7.95 7.04 -26.53
N LYS A 8 6.94 7.43 -25.77
CA LYS A 8 7.02 7.69 -24.34
C LYS A 8 6.94 6.36 -23.61
N LEU A 9 8.07 5.83 -23.17
CA LEU A 9 8.11 4.71 -22.23
C LEU A 9 7.42 5.15 -20.94
N TRP A 10 6.20 4.67 -20.75
CA TRP A 10 5.32 5.05 -19.66
C TRP A 10 4.52 3.85 -19.21
N ILE A 11 4.42 3.69 -17.90
CA ILE A 11 3.67 2.60 -17.30
C ILE A 11 2.61 3.16 -16.35
N ASN A 12 1.43 2.54 -16.35
CA ASN A 12 0.41 2.82 -15.36
C ASN A 12 0.73 2.10 -14.05
N THR A 13 1.43 2.78 -13.16
CA THR A 13 1.85 2.28 -11.85
C THR A 13 0.70 1.87 -10.94
N LYS A 14 -0.50 2.43 -11.16
CA LYS A 14 -1.71 2.06 -10.41
C LYS A 14 -2.18 0.64 -10.70
N LYS A 15 -1.83 0.09 -11.87
CA LYS A 15 -2.20 -1.28 -12.28
C LYS A 15 -1.18 -2.34 -11.89
N LEU A 16 0.06 -1.95 -11.57
CA LEU A 16 1.14 -2.89 -11.27
C LEU A 16 1.36 -3.15 -9.77
N GLY A 17 0.87 -2.26 -8.90
CA GLY A 17 0.97 -2.46 -7.46
C GLY A 17 -0.09 -3.43 -6.97
N LYS A 18 0.31 -4.49 -6.25
CA LYS A 18 -0.61 -5.17 -5.33
C LYS A 18 -1.14 -4.12 -4.35
N LYS A 19 -2.47 -4.04 -4.17
CA LYS A 19 -3.07 -3.19 -3.13
C LYS A 19 -2.71 -3.79 -1.78
N ILE A 20 -1.59 -3.37 -1.22
CA ILE A 20 -1.21 -3.70 0.16
C ILE A 20 -2.04 -2.78 1.04
N ILE A 21 -3.08 -3.35 1.65
CA ILE A 21 -3.86 -2.63 2.67
C ILE A 21 -3.04 -2.69 3.95
N PRO A 22 -2.62 -1.54 4.48
CA PRO A 22 -1.89 -1.51 5.73
C PRO A 22 -2.75 -1.96 6.91
N CYS A 23 -2.11 -2.54 7.92
CA CYS A 23 -2.75 -3.02 9.15
C CYS A 23 -3.79 -4.13 8.95
N ASN A 24 -3.81 -4.76 7.77
CA ASN A 24 -4.78 -5.78 7.43
C ASN A 24 -4.55 -7.08 8.22
N ASP A 25 -3.30 -7.42 8.50
CA ASP A 25 -2.96 -8.65 9.22
C ASP A 25 -3.38 -8.54 10.70
N GLU A 26 -3.16 -7.38 11.30
CA GLU A 26 -3.57 -7.02 12.66
C GLU A 26 -5.10 -6.94 12.77
N MET A 27 -5.76 -6.45 11.73
CA MET A 27 -7.22 -6.45 11.65
C MET A 27 -7.78 -7.88 11.59
N LEU A 28 -7.20 -8.74 10.77
CA LEU A 28 -7.58 -10.15 10.68
C LEU A 28 -7.31 -10.90 11.98
N ALA A 29 -6.22 -10.59 12.69
CA ALA A 29 -5.91 -11.16 14.00
C ALA A 29 -6.96 -10.78 15.06
N LEU A 30 -7.42 -9.53 15.06
CA LEU A 30 -8.52 -9.08 15.93
C LEU A 30 -9.83 -9.82 15.63
N LEU A 31 -10.19 -9.93 14.35
CA LEU A 31 -11.40 -10.66 13.92
C LEU A 31 -11.33 -12.15 14.27
N ALA A 32 -10.15 -12.75 14.13
CA ALA A 32 -9.90 -14.13 14.55
C ALA A 32 -10.07 -14.29 16.07
N CYS A 33 -9.67 -13.30 16.87
CA CYS A 33 -9.89 -13.29 18.31
C CYS A 33 -11.39 -13.17 18.66
N PHE A 34 -12.13 -12.31 17.98
CA PHE A 34 -13.58 -12.19 18.17
C PHE A 34 -14.31 -13.49 17.85
N LYS A 35 -13.91 -14.15 16.75
CA LYS A 35 -14.44 -15.48 16.39
C LYS A 35 -14.20 -16.53 17.47
N LYS A 36 -13.04 -16.51 18.14
CA LYS A 36 -12.72 -17.44 19.22
C LYS A 36 -13.50 -17.18 20.52
N CYS A 37 -14.01 -15.97 20.70
CA CYS A 37 -14.70 -15.57 21.93
C CYS A 37 -16.22 -15.50 21.76
N ASP A 38 -16.77 -15.96 20.64
CA ASP A 38 -18.19 -15.85 20.28
C ASP A 38 -18.76 -14.43 20.45
N PHE A 39 -17.93 -13.41 20.25
CA PHE A 39 -18.24 -12.01 20.49
C PHE A 39 -18.65 -11.64 21.94
N VAL A 40 -18.45 -12.55 22.91
CA VAL A 40 -18.74 -12.31 24.33
C VAL A 40 -17.47 -11.91 25.08
N GLY A 41 -17.48 -10.71 25.69
CA GLY A 41 -16.34 -10.20 26.45
C GLY A 41 -15.13 -9.84 25.57
N THR A 42 -15.38 -9.40 24.34
CA THR A 42 -14.37 -9.04 23.34
C THR A 42 -13.41 -7.95 23.80
N GLU A 43 -13.90 -7.01 24.62
CA GLU A 43 -13.10 -5.89 25.15
C GLU A 43 -11.94 -6.36 26.03
N SER A 44 -12.14 -7.39 26.87
CA SER A 44 -11.10 -7.89 27.78
C SER A 44 -10.24 -8.97 27.12
N LYS A 45 -10.86 -9.92 26.40
CA LYS A 45 -10.16 -11.07 25.80
C LYS A 45 -9.33 -10.72 24.58
N CYS A 46 -9.76 -9.73 23.80
CA CYS A 46 -9.08 -9.30 22.57
C CYS A 46 -8.38 -7.93 22.71
N ALA A 47 -8.21 -7.43 23.95
CA ALA A 47 -7.56 -6.16 24.23
C ALA A 47 -6.15 -6.06 23.62
N ALA A 48 -5.39 -7.15 23.63
CA ALA A 48 -4.04 -7.19 23.09
C ALA A 48 -4.02 -7.00 21.57
N GLU A 49 -4.88 -7.72 20.83
CA GLU A 49 -4.97 -7.60 19.37
C GLU A 49 -5.52 -6.23 18.95
N ARG A 50 -6.44 -5.66 19.73
CA ARG A 50 -6.94 -4.29 19.52
C ARG A 50 -5.83 -3.25 19.66
N LYS A 51 -5.01 -3.35 20.71
CA LYS A 51 -3.85 -2.46 20.91
C LYS A 51 -2.84 -2.55 19.77
N LYS A 52 -2.59 -3.74 19.21
CA LYS A 52 -1.71 -3.91 18.05
C LYS A 52 -2.27 -3.22 16.81
N LEU A 53 -3.57 -3.38 16.56
CA LEU A 53 -4.24 -2.70 15.45
C LEU A 53 -4.18 -1.17 15.60
N ASP A 54 -4.46 -0.64 16.79
CA ASP A 54 -4.38 0.79 17.08
C ASP A 54 -2.95 1.34 16.86
N ALA A 55 -1.94 0.61 17.33
CA ALA A 55 -0.54 0.97 17.12
C ALA A 55 -0.17 1.01 15.63
N CYS A 56 -0.62 0.02 14.85
CA CYS A 56 -0.40 -0.01 13.41
C CYS A 56 -1.07 1.18 12.71
N LEU A 57 -2.33 1.50 13.05
CA LEU A 57 -3.04 2.64 12.46
C LEU A 57 -2.38 3.97 12.79
N MET A 58 -1.91 4.15 14.02
CA MET A 58 -1.16 5.35 14.43
C MET A 58 0.17 5.50 13.68
N PHE A 59 0.87 4.38 13.44
CA PHE A 59 2.08 4.39 12.63
C PHE A 59 1.76 4.71 11.17
N GLN A 60 0.75 4.07 10.59
CA GLN A 60 0.29 4.28 9.22
C GLN A 60 -0.12 5.73 8.95
N ALA A 61 -0.83 6.35 9.89
CA ALA A 61 -1.29 7.74 9.79
C ALA A 61 -0.11 8.73 9.68
N LYS A 62 1.04 8.39 10.26
CA LYS A 62 2.27 9.19 10.21
C LYS A 62 3.15 8.89 9.00
N GLN A 63 2.90 7.80 8.27
CA GLN A 63 3.73 7.40 7.13
C GLN A 63 3.48 8.32 5.92
N PRO A 64 4.54 8.95 5.37
CA PRO A 64 4.40 9.77 4.17
C PRO A 64 4.08 8.91 2.95
N LYS A 65 3.26 9.46 2.04
CA LYS A 65 2.96 8.80 0.76
C LYS A 65 4.27 8.64 -0.04
N LYS A 66 4.69 7.39 -0.27
CA LYS A 66 5.86 7.10 -1.12
C LYS A 66 5.55 7.53 -2.57
N LYS A 67 6.32 8.49 -3.08
CA LYS A 67 6.22 8.94 -4.48
C LYS A 67 6.80 7.86 -5.38
N ASN A 68 6.03 7.43 -6.39
CA ASN A 68 6.52 6.49 -7.39
C ASN A 68 7.18 7.25 -8.54
N THR A 69 8.50 7.12 -8.70
CA THR A 69 9.32 7.82 -9.70
C THR A 69 9.62 6.97 -10.94
N ILE A 70 9.00 5.79 -11.10
CA ILE A 70 9.36 4.86 -12.19
C ILE A 70 9.22 5.48 -13.59
N ASN A 71 8.20 6.29 -13.83
CA ASN A 71 7.99 6.96 -15.12
C ASN A 71 9.06 8.03 -15.40
N PHE A 72 9.66 8.62 -14.37
CA PHE A 72 10.79 9.52 -14.54
C PHE A 72 12.03 8.75 -15.04
N HIS A 73 12.32 7.60 -14.43
CA HIS A 73 13.44 6.75 -14.85
C HIS A 73 13.24 6.17 -16.25
N LEU A 74 12.03 5.71 -16.58
CA LEU A 74 11.69 5.20 -17.90
C LEU A 74 11.87 6.25 -19.00
N GLN A 75 11.51 7.50 -18.74
CA GLN A 75 11.73 8.60 -19.69
C GLN A 75 13.21 8.91 -19.87
N ARG A 76 14.02 8.82 -18.81
CA ARG A 76 15.47 9.00 -18.91
C ARG A 76 16.12 7.91 -19.76
N LEU A 77 15.72 6.66 -19.57
CA LEU A 77 16.17 5.53 -20.39
C LEU A 77 15.74 5.67 -21.86
N ALA A 78 14.50 6.07 -22.10
CA ALA A 78 13.98 6.30 -23.45
C ALA A 78 14.79 7.33 -24.25
N ARG A 79 15.34 8.34 -23.56
CA ARG A 79 16.22 9.36 -24.16
C ARG A 79 17.64 8.84 -24.35
N ALA A 80 18.15 8.07 -23.38
CA ALA A 80 19.50 7.51 -23.44
C ALA A 80 19.64 6.45 -24.53
N ALA A 81 18.64 5.59 -24.73
CA ALA A 81 18.66 4.53 -25.74
C ALA A 81 18.60 5.02 -27.21
N ARG A 82 18.50 6.33 -27.43
CA ARG A 82 18.53 6.95 -28.76
C ARG A 82 19.89 7.53 -29.14
N ARG A 83 20.82 7.60 -28.19
CA ARG A 83 22.22 7.91 -28.44
C ARG A 83 22.96 6.63 -28.72
#